data_AF-A0A8J8D753-F1
#
_entry.id   AF-A0A8J8D753-F1
#
_cell.length_a   1.000
_cell.length_b   1.000
_cell.length_c   1.000
_cell.angle_alpha   90.00
_cell.angle_beta   90.00
_cell.angle_gamma   90.00
#
_symmetry.space_group_name_H-M   'P 1'
#
loop_
_entity.id
_entity.type
_entity.pdbx_description
1 polymer ?
#
loop_
_entity_poly.entity_id
_entity_poly.type
_entity_poly.pdbx_seq_one_letter_code
_entity_poly.pdbx_strand_id
1 'polypeptide(L)'
;MGVTMDQVKVSSRRGRLTLVASSLLLSVAAYWWGFEFLGQFLLIFGFIILVLSFERTVIAGDYRVRVRKKGAAFEVEVFQGKKRVWRGNVSDYSEFGDFAFDVRGGKVVVTYRGEEVGLLP
;
A
#
# COMPACT_ATOMS: atom_id res chain seq x y z
N MET A 1 18.29 17.63 17.59
CA MET A 1 19.05 16.74 16.68
C MET A 1 18.05 16.24 15.65
N GLY A 2 18.21 16.67 14.39
CA GLY A 2 17.22 16.50 13.33
C GLY A 2 17.05 15.04 12.93
N VAL A 3 15.81 14.57 12.90
CA VAL A 3 15.47 13.25 12.38
C VAL A 3 15.31 13.39 10.88
N THR A 4 16.21 12.73 10.17
CA THR A 4 16.32 12.71 8.70
C THR A 4 15.05 12.22 8.03
N MET A 5 14.64 13.01 7.06
CA MET A 5 13.46 12.97 6.20
C MET A 5 13.55 11.82 5.18
N ASP A 6 13.62 10.56 5.64
CA ASP A 6 13.80 9.37 4.78
C ASP A 6 12.96 8.18 5.28
N GLN A 7 11.62 8.25 5.30
CA GLN A 7 10.82 7.13 5.85
C GLN A 7 9.54 6.74 5.08
N VAL A 8 9.45 7.08 3.78
CA VAL A 8 8.45 6.45 2.91
C VAL A 8 9.09 5.29 2.16
N LYS A 9 9.19 4.12 2.82
CA LYS A 9 9.65 2.90 2.15
C LYS A 9 8.45 2.18 1.53
N VAL A 10 8.25 2.38 0.23
CA VAL A 10 7.27 1.62 -0.55
C VAL A 10 7.76 0.17 -0.64
N SER A 11 7.34 -0.68 0.29
CA SER A 11 7.70 -2.10 0.26
C SER A 11 6.72 -2.86 -0.62
N SER A 12 7.10 -3.10 -1.87
CA SER A 12 6.40 -4.06 -2.73
C SER A 12 6.62 -5.48 -2.19
N ARG A 13 5.54 -6.24 -1.93
CA ARG A 13 5.65 -7.68 -1.65
C ARG A 13 6.25 -8.34 -2.90
N ARG A 14 7.51 -8.78 -2.82
CA ARG A 14 8.24 -9.47 -3.91
C ARG A 14 7.37 -10.46 -4.68
N GLY A 15 6.54 -11.25 -3.98
CA GLY A 15 5.64 -12.23 -4.59
C GLY A 15 4.53 -11.68 -5.50
N ARG A 16 4.04 -10.46 -5.27
CA ARG A 16 3.06 -9.83 -6.19
C ARG A 16 3.75 -9.28 -7.44
N LEU A 17 4.98 -8.80 -7.31
CA LEU A 17 5.76 -8.30 -8.44
C LEU A 17 6.14 -9.42 -9.41
N THR A 18 6.46 -10.61 -8.90
CA THR A 18 6.65 -11.82 -9.72
C THR A 18 5.36 -12.22 -10.46
N LEU A 19 4.20 -12.13 -9.80
CA LEU A 19 2.91 -12.42 -10.44
C LEU A 19 2.60 -11.47 -11.59
N VAL A 20 2.87 -10.17 -11.43
CA VAL A 20 2.72 -9.18 -12.52
C VAL A 20 3.64 -9.52 -13.68
N ALA A 21 4.92 -9.83 -13.40
CA ALA A 21 5.90 -10.17 -14.43
C ALA A 21 5.49 -11.43 -15.21
N SER A 22 5.05 -12.49 -14.52
CA SER A 22 4.57 -13.71 -15.17
C SER A 22 3.33 -13.47 -16.02
N SER A 23 2.38 -12.66 -15.54
CA SER A 23 1.16 -12.32 -16.28
C SER A 23 1.48 -11.57 -17.58
N LEU A 24 2.42 -10.63 -17.54
CA LEU A 24 2.87 -9.89 -18.72
C LEU A 24 3.56 -10.80 -19.74
N LEU A 25 4.45 -11.68 -19.28
CA LEU A 25 5.13 -12.63 -20.17
C LEU A 25 4.16 -13.58 -20.87
N LEU A 26 3.16 -14.10 -20.13
CA LEU A 26 2.11 -14.95 -20.69
C LEU A 26 1.20 -14.18 -21.66
N SER A 27 0.95 -12.90 -21.40
CA SER A 27 0.19 -12.04 -22.32
C SER A 27 0.90 -11.91 -23.68
N VAL A 28 2.21 -11.63 -23.66
CA VAL A 28 3.03 -11.54 -24.89
C VAL A 28 3.04 -12.87 -25.65
N ALA A 29 3.21 -14.00 -24.95
CA ALA A 29 3.16 -15.32 -25.57
C ALA A 29 1.80 -15.64 -26.20
N ALA A 30 0.70 -15.26 -25.53
CA ALA A 30 -0.65 -15.44 -26.04
C ALA A 30 -0.91 -14.63 -27.33
N TYR A 31 -0.44 -13.37 -27.38
CA TYR A 31 -0.51 -12.56 -28.60
C TYR A 31 0.33 -13.17 -29.74
N TRP A 32 1.52 -13.68 -29.43
CA TRP A 32 2.38 -14.35 -30.43
C TRP A 32 1.68 -15.56 -31.06
N TRP A 33 0.88 -16.29 -30.28
CA TRP A 33 0.13 -17.46 -30.73
C TRP A 33 -1.26 -17.13 -31.29
N GLY A 34 -1.61 -15.85 -31.43
CA GLY A 34 -2.90 -15.41 -31.99
C GLY A 34 -4.08 -15.52 -31.01
N PHE A 35 -3.84 -15.78 -29.72
CA PHE A 35 -4.88 -15.81 -28.69
C PHE A 35 -5.13 -14.40 -28.12
N GLU A 36 -5.75 -13.54 -28.92
CA GLU A 36 -5.95 -12.12 -28.58
C GLU A 36 -6.74 -11.92 -27.28
N PHE A 37 -7.86 -12.63 -27.10
CA PHE A 37 -8.67 -12.55 -25.88
C PHE A 37 -7.90 -12.94 -24.62
N LEU A 38 -7.08 -13.99 -24.70
CA LEU A 38 -6.29 -14.47 -23.56
C LEU A 38 -5.16 -13.49 -23.22
N GLY A 39 -4.49 -12.96 -24.25
CA GLY A 39 -3.48 -11.92 -24.11
C GLY A 39 -4.02 -10.69 -23.40
N GLN A 40 -5.21 -10.23 -23.82
CA GLN A 40 -5.87 -9.04 -23.28
C GLN A 40 -6.34 -9.25 -21.83
N PHE A 41 -6.89 -10.43 -21.51
CA PHE A 41 -7.25 -10.80 -20.15
C PHE A 41 -6.05 -10.78 -19.20
N LEU A 42 -4.92 -11.39 -19.61
CA LEU A 42 -3.70 -11.45 -18.81
C LEU A 42 -3.06 -10.06 -18.60
N LEU A 43 -3.22 -9.15 -19.57
CA LEU A 43 -2.79 -7.76 -19.45
C LEU A 43 -3.59 -7.01 -18.39
N ILE A 44 -4.92 -7.08 -18.47
CA ILE A 44 -5.83 -6.45 -17.50
C ILE A 44 -5.61 -7.03 -16.10
N PHE A 45 -5.49 -8.35 -16.00
CA PHE A 45 -5.23 -9.04 -14.75
C PHE A 45 -3.90 -8.63 -14.12
N GLY A 46 -2.82 -8.59 -14.91
CA GLY A 46 -1.51 -8.10 -14.48
C GLY A 46 -1.58 -6.65 -13.99
N PHE A 47 -2.33 -5.79 -14.68
CA PHE A 47 -2.52 -4.40 -14.29
C PHE A 47 -3.28 -4.26 -12.95
N ILE A 48 -4.35 -5.04 -12.74
CA ILE A 48 -5.08 -5.08 -11.47
C ILE A 48 -4.17 -5.50 -10.32
N ILE A 49 -3.35 -6.55 -10.50
CA ILE A 49 -2.40 -7.00 -9.48
C ILE A 49 -1.35 -5.91 -9.21
N LEU A 50 -0.87 -5.22 -10.25
CA LEU A 50 0.09 -4.13 -10.12
C LEU A 50 -0.49 -2.99 -9.28
N VAL A 51 -1.70 -2.53 -9.59
CA VAL A 51 -2.42 -1.50 -8.81
C VAL A 51 -2.59 -1.94 -7.36
N LEU A 52 -2.99 -3.20 -7.13
CA LEU A 52 -3.11 -3.79 -5.79
C LEU A 52 -1.77 -4.03 -5.08
N SER A 53 -0.64 -3.94 -5.77
CA SER A 53 0.70 -4.15 -5.20
C SER A 53 1.28 -2.91 -4.56
N PHE A 54 0.73 -1.73 -4.86
CA PHE A 54 1.09 -0.48 -4.20
C PHE A 54 0.45 -0.38 -2.81
N GLU A 55 0.78 -1.32 -1.94
CA GLU A 55 0.46 -1.23 -0.51
C GLU A 55 1.51 -0.29 0.12
N ARG A 56 1.23 1.01 0.13
CA ARG A 56 2.15 1.99 0.74
C ARG A 56 2.17 1.78 2.25
N THR A 57 3.37 1.67 2.78
CA THR A 57 3.63 1.45 4.20
C THR A 57 4.52 2.61 4.66
N VAL A 58 4.12 3.30 5.73
CA VAL A 58 4.94 4.34 6.36
C VAL A 58 5.69 3.72 7.52
N ILE A 59 6.96 4.07 7.69
CA ILE A 59 7.76 3.67 8.84
C ILE A 59 7.93 4.91 9.72
N ALA A 60 7.64 4.80 11.01
CA ALA A 60 7.76 5.90 11.96
C ALA A 60 8.46 5.37 13.22
N GLY A 61 9.75 5.64 13.35
CA GLY A 61 10.60 5.00 14.36
C GLY A 61 10.60 3.47 14.19
N ASP A 62 10.27 2.74 15.27
CA ASP A 62 10.16 1.27 15.28
C ASP A 62 8.81 0.73 14.79
N TYR A 63 7.91 1.63 14.41
CA TYR A 63 6.56 1.30 14.01
C TYR A 63 6.40 1.30 12.50
N ARG A 64 5.57 0.38 12.02
CA ARG A 64 5.18 0.24 10.62
C ARG A 64 3.69 0.44 10.51
N VAL A 65 3.27 1.46 9.79
CA VAL A 65 1.87 1.79 9.53
C VAL A 65 1.51 1.32 8.13
N ARG A 66 0.49 0.47 8.04
CA ARG A 66 -0.08 -0.01 6.78
C ARG A 66 -1.49 0.54 6.68
N VAL A 67 -1.78 1.21 5.57
CA VAL A 67 -3.12 1.70 5.26
C VAL A 67 -3.66 0.92 4.07
N ARG A 68 -4.93 0.54 4.15
CA ARG A 68 -5.64 -0.16 3.10
C ARG A 68 -7.03 0.43 2.95
N LYS A 69 -7.35 0.88 1.74
CA LYS A 69 -8.72 1.32 1.43
C LYS A 69 -9.70 0.13 1.50
N LYS A 70 -10.79 0.30 2.26
CA LYS A 70 -11.85 -0.71 2.45
C LYS A 70 -13.23 -0.05 2.37
N GLY A 71 -13.78 0.00 1.16
CA GLY A 71 -15.06 0.68 0.91
C GLY A 71 -14.91 2.20 1.06
N ALA A 72 -15.75 2.80 1.90
CA ALA A 72 -15.74 4.24 2.19
C ALA A 72 -14.75 4.65 3.29
N ALA A 73 -14.14 3.69 4.00
CA ALA A 73 -13.18 3.95 5.07
C ALA A 73 -11.78 3.39 4.76
N PHE A 74 -10.79 3.85 5.50
CA PHE A 74 -9.43 3.33 5.45
C PHE A 74 -9.16 2.42 6.62
N GLU A 75 -8.79 1.18 6.36
CA GLU A 75 -8.31 0.27 7.38
C GLU A 75 -6.83 0.56 7.64
N VAL A 76 -6.52 0.99 8.86
CA VAL A 76 -5.17 1.34 9.29
C VAL A 76 -4.68 0.28 10.28
N GLU A 77 -3.53 -0.30 10.01
CA GLU A 77 -2.86 -1.26 10.88
C GLU A 77 -1.50 -0.71 11.31
N VAL A 78 -1.25 -0.68 12.61
CA VAL A 78 0.04 -0.29 13.18
C VAL A 78 0.73 -1.54 13.70
N PHE A 79 1.98 -1.73 13.30
CA PHE A 79 2.84 -2.83 13.73
C PHE A 79 4.05 -2.27 14.47
N GLN A 80 4.50 -2.98 15.50
CA GLN A 80 5.81 -2.78 16.12
C GLN A 80 6.64 -4.04 15.81
N GLY A 81 7.65 -3.90 14.95
CA GLY A 81 8.35 -5.05 14.39
C GLY A 81 7.42 -5.99 13.59
N LYS A 82 7.15 -7.20 14.12
CA LYS A 82 6.24 -8.19 13.53
C LYS A 82 4.86 -8.27 14.22
N LYS A 83 4.69 -7.60 15.36
CA LYS A 83 3.46 -7.67 16.16
C LYS A 83 2.52 -6.55 15.73
N ARG A 84 1.26 -6.88 15.41
CA ARG A 84 0.21 -5.87 15.19
C ARG A 84 -0.20 -5.33 16.56
N VAL A 85 0.01 -4.04 16.76
CA VAL A 85 -0.31 -3.35 18.03
C VAL A 85 -1.67 -2.65 17.96
N TRP A 86 -2.11 -2.27 16.75
CA TRP A 86 -3.40 -1.64 16.56
C TRP A 86 -3.97 -1.88 15.17
N ARG A 87 -5.31 -1.86 15.08
CA ARG A 87 -6.08 -1.91 13.84
C ARG A 87 -7.36 -1.11 14.05
N GLY A 88 -7.63 -0.18 13.14
CA GLY A 88 -8.85 0.62 13.15
C GLY A 88 -9.33 0.95 11.75
N ASN A 89 -10.62 1.24 11.60
CA ASN A 89 -11.15 1.88 10.40
C ASN A 89 -11.20 3.38 10.65
N VAL A 90 -10.54 4.16 9.80
CA VAL A 90 -10.47 5.62 9.86
C VAL A 90 -11.26 6.16 8.67
N SER A 91 -12.37 6.82 8.95
CA SER A 91 -13.22 7.48 7.94
C SER A 91 -13.04 9.00 7.89
N ASP A 92 -12.56 9.59 8.99
CA ASP A 92 -12.36 11.04 9.13
C ASP A 92 -11.06 11.29 9.90
N TYR A 93 -11.09 11.12 11.22
CA TYR A 93 -9.90 11.27 12.07
C TYR A 93 -9.82 10.15 13.12
N SER A 94 -8.62 9.70 13.46
CA SER A 94 -8.39 8.75 14.54
C SER A 94 -7.01 8.91 15.14
N GLU A 95 -6.92 8.82 16.47
CA GLU A 95 -5.65 8.85 17.21
C GLU A 95 -5.39 7.49 17.87
N PHE A 96 -4.12 7.10 17.88
CA PHE A 96 -3.63 5.94 18.62
C PHE A 96 -2.23 6.20 19.18
N GLY A 97 -2.14 6.46 20.48
CA GLY A 97 -0.87 6.76 21.15
C GLY A 97 -0.22 8.01 20.57
N ASP A 98 1.01 7.87 20.08
CA ASP A 98 1.75 8.96 19.41
C ASP A 98 1.31 9.17 17.94
N PHE A 99 0.37 8.38 17.42
CA PHE A 99 -0.10 8.46 16.03
C PHE A 99 -1.41 9.22 15.91
N ALA A 100 -1.52 10.06 14.88
CA ALA A 100 -2.77 10.59 14.38
C ALA A 100 -2.95 10.25 12.90
N PHE A 101 -4.18 9.88 12.54
CA PHE A 101 -4.59 9.49 11.19
C PHE A 101 -5.71 10.40 10.73
N ASP A 102 -5.47 11.18 9.67
CA ASP A 102 -6.41 12.18 9.16
C ASP A 102 -6.71 11.91 7.67
N VAL A 103 -7.99 11.81 7.31
CA VAL A 103 -8.42 11.56 5.92
C VAL A 103 -8.53 12.89 5.18
N ARG A 104 -7.52 13.23 4.38
CA ARG A 104 -7.51 14.43 3.53
C ARG A 104 -7.49 14.05 2.05
N GLY A 105 -8.50 14.51 1.30
CA GLY A 105 -8.55 14.31 -0.15
C GLY A 105 -8.56 12.85 -0.60
N GLY A 106 -9.19 11.96 0.18
CA GLY A 106 -9.25 10.52 -0.10
C GLY A 106 -7.94 9.78 0.12
N LYS A 107 -7.06 10.34 0.97
CA LYS A 107 -5.80 9.74 1.42
C LYS A 107 -5.69 9.91 2.95
N VAL A 108 -5.02 8.99 3.62
CA VAL A 108 -4.73 9.06 5.05
C VAL A 108 -3.37 9.72 5.26
N VAL A 109 -3.38 10.89 5.87
CA VAL A 109 -2.20 11.53 6.45
C VAL A 109 -1.88 10.83 7.76
N VAL A 110 -0.64 10.37 7.89
CA VAL A 110 -0.13 9.75 9.11
C VAL A 110 0.80 10.75 9.78
N THR A 111 0.48 11.11 11.01
CA THR A 111 1.28 11.97 11.88
C THR A 111 1.82 11.13 13.03
N TYR A 112 3.10 11.26 13.35
CA TYR A 112 3.74 10.62 14.50
C TYR A 112 4.43 11.68 15.35
N ARG A 113 4.07 11.77 16.64
CA ARG A 113 4.60 12.77 17.58
C ARG A 113 4.46 14.23 17.08
N GLY A 114 3.37 14.51 16.38
CA GLY A 114 3.10 15.84 15.82
C GLY A 114 3.78 16.13 14.49
N GLU A 115 4.62 15.24 13.96
CA GLU A 115 5.24 15.38 12.64
C GLU A 115 4.52 14.52 11.59
N GLU A 116 4.24 15.09 10.42
CA GLU A 116 3.68 14.35 9.29
C GLU A 116 4.74 13.39 8.73
N VAL A 117 4.53 12.08 8.92
CA VAL A 117 5.48 11.04 8.51
C VAL A 117 5.15 10.42 7.15
N GLY A 118 3.93 10.63 6.65
CA GLY A 118 3.62 10.26 5.29
C GLY A 118 2.14 10.29 4.94
N LEU A 119 1.90 10.18 3.64
CA LEU A 119 0.57 10.31 3.05
C LEU A 119 0.26 9.05 2.24
N LEU A 120 -0.75 8.30 2.70
CA LEU A 120 -1.09 6.96 2.25
C LEU A 120 -2.44 6.95 1.51
N PRO A 121 -2.56 6.27 0.35
CA PRO A 121 -3.79 6.20 -0.44
C PRO A 121 -4.80 5.16 0.04
#